data_AF-A0A7C3SWI1-F1
#
_entry.id   AF-A0A7C3SWI1-F1
#
_cell.length_a   1.000
_cell.length_b   1.000
_cell.length_c   1.000
_cell.angle_alpha   90.00
_cell.angle_beta   90.00
_cell.angle_gamma   90.00
#
_symmetry.space_group_name_H-M   'P 1'
#
loop_
_entity.id
_entity.type
_entity.pdbx_description
1 polymer ?
#
loop_
_entity_poly.entity_id
_entity_poly.type
_entity_poly.pdbx_seq_one_letter_code
_entity_poly.pdbx_strand_id
1 'polypeptide(L)'
;MKYVTGFVLMTLLILSSCQSGPEGGVVNKVLSDFGLREKPEGYVSETDKVFQRLGEIGATELQRLNLENRHGEVKFEQKGARGEYYKEVKVYTQYYPIDAKPVSHSGESGQSYTATIEYAYSIYRSASKPTRAEAQESTADIPAGIEGRETYRYSLGPAGVWNGEKGQKIKSN
;
A
#
# COMPACT_ATOMS: atom_id res chain seq x y z
N MET A 1 43.08 -49.53 2.43
CA MET A 1 42.57 -48.15 2.31
C MET A 1 42.02 -47.77 0.91
N LYS A 2 41.92 -48.68 -0.07
CA LYS A 2 41.31 -48.38 -1.39
C LYS A 2 39.77 -48.52 -1.43
N TYR A 3 39.21 -49.34 -0.54
CA TYR A 3 37.76 -49.61 -0.50
C TYR A 3 36.96 -48.61 0.36
N VAL A 4 37.63 -47.91 1.27
CA VAL A 4 36.98 -46.91 2.15
C VAL A 4 36.69 -45.62 1.38
N THR A 5 37.59 -45.21 0.49
CA THR A 5 37.41 -44.04 -0.38
C THR A 5 36.29 -44.23 -1.41
N GLY A 6 36.13 -45.44 -1.96
CA GLY A 6 35.01 -45.76 -2.86
C GLY A 6 33.64 -45.73 -2.16
N PHE A 7 33.58 -46.21 -0.91
CA PHE A 7 32.34 -46.25 -0.14
C PHE A 7 31.85 -44.86 0.27
N VAL A 8 32.77 -43.95 0.61
CA VAL A 8 32.46 -42.55 0.98
C VAL A 8 31.99 -41.74 -0.24
N LEU A 9 32.58 -41.95 -1.43
CA LEU A 9 32.17 -41.26 -2.65
C LEU A 9 30.76 -41.69 -3.10
N MET A 10 30.43 -42.98 -2.93
CA MET A 10 29.11 -43.53 -3.28
C MET A 10 28.01 -43.06 -2.32
N THR A 11 28.32 -42.88 -1.03
CA THR A 11 27.35 -42.32 -0.06
C THR A 11 27.09 -40.83 -0.26
N LEU A 12 28.08 -40.04 -0.69
CA LEU A 12 27.92 -38.63 -1.05
C LEU A 12 27.04 -38.40 -2.29
N LEU A 13 27.10 -39.30 -3.28
CA LEU A 13 26.22 -39.25 -4.46
C LEU A 13 24.76 -39.59 -4.13
N ILE A 14 24.53 -40.52 -3.21
CA ILE A 14 23.17 -40.92 -2.79
C ILE A 14 22.50 -39.83 -1.95
N LEU A 15 23.26 -39.12 -1.10
CA LEU A 15 22.74 -38.03 -0.27
C LEU A 15 22.46 -36.73 -1.06
N SER A 16 23.01 -36.59 -2.27
CA SER A 16 22.76 -35.45 -3.15
C SER A 16 21.49 -35.61 -4.01
N SER A 17 20.79 -36.74 -3.91
CA SER A 17 19.68 -37.11 -4.79
C SER A 17 18.28 -36.97 -4.17
N CYS A 18 18.16 -36.47 -2.94
CA CYS A 18 16.87 -36.31 -2.25
C CYS A 18 16.40 -34.85 -2.21
N GLN A 19 16.11 -34.26 -3.38
CA GLN A 19 15.19 -33.13 -3.47
C GLN A 19 14.04 -33.46 -4.43
N SER A 20 13.45 -34.64 -4.27
CA SER A 20 12.12 -34.99 -4.80
C SER A 20 11.04 -34.40 -3.88
N GLY A 21 10.95 -33.08 -3.86
CA GLY A 21 9.68 -32.42 -3.57
C GLY A 21 8.71 -32.72 -4.72
N PRO A 22 7.39 -32.67 -4.49
CA PRO A 22 6.39 -33.06 -5.48
C PRO A 22 6.64 -32.33 -6.80
N GLU A 23 6.58 -33.11 -7.87
CA GLU A 23 6.89 -32.78 -9.26
C GLU A 23 6.80 -31.28 -9.61
N GLY A 24 7.98 -30.67 -9.75
CA GLY A 24 8.13 -29.37 -10.40
C GLY A 24 7.57 -28.16 -9.65
N GLY A 25 7.31 -28.24 -8.33
CA GLY A 25 6.60 -27.20 -7.57
C GLY A 25 6.99 -25.74 -7.86
N VAL A 26 8.28 -25.39 -7.96
CA VAL A 26 8.71 -24.01 -8.27
C VAL A 26 8.62 -23.71 -9.77
N VAL A 27 9.09 -24.61 -10.63
CA VAL A 27 9.10 -24.42 -12.08
C VAL A 27 7.67 -24.37 -12.64
N ASN A 28 6.80 -25.26 -12.17
CA ASN A 28 5.39 -25.28 -12.53
C ASN A 28 4.65 -24.03 -12.05
N LYS A 29 4.99 -23.52 -10.86
CA LYS A 29 4.46 -22.25 -10.36
C LYS A 29 4.85 -21.08 -11.27
N VAL A 30 6.14 -20.97 -11.61
CA VAL A 30 6.65 -19.94 -12.53
C VAL A 30 6.00 -20.05 -13.91
N LEU A 31 5.91 -21.25 -14.48
CA LEU A 31 5.25 -21.47 -15.78
C LEU A 31 3.76 -21.10 -15.75
N SER A 32 3.08 -21.34 -14.61
CA SER A 32 1.68 -20.94 -14.42
C SER A 32 1.53 -19.42 -14.23
N ASP A 33 2.48 -18.75 -13.56
CA ASP A 33 2.53 -17.29 -13.42
C ASP A 33 2.70 -16.59 -14.79
N PHE A 34 3.50 -17.16 -15.69
CA PHE A 34 3.72 -16.64 -17.04
C PHE A 34 2.66 -17.09 -18.07
N GLY A 35 1.63 -17.86 -17.65
CA GLY A 35 0.56 -18.32 -18.54
C GLY A 35 0.98 -19.40 -19.54
N LEU A 36 2.12 -20.05 -19.32
CA LEU A 36 2.66 -21.13 -20.15
C LEU A 36 2.11 -22.51 -19.77
N ARG A 37 1.30 -22.58 -18.71
CA ARG A 37 0.65 -23.80 -18.21
C ARG A 37 -0.72 -23.47 -17.60
N GLU A 38 -1.64 -24.43 -17.63
CA GLU A 38 -2.91 -24.34 -16.91
C GLU A 38 -2.68 -24.20 -15.40
N LYS A 39 -3.37 -23.23 -14.80
CA LYS A 39 -3.26 -22.94 -13.36
C LYS A 39 -3.88 -24.10 -12.58
N PRO A 40 -3.15 -24.74 -11.65
CA PRO A 40 -3.70 -25.82 -10.83
C PRO A 40 -4.83 -25.30 -9.93
N GLU A 41 -5.74 -26.19 -9.54
CA GLU A 41 -6.84 -25.86 -8.63
C GLU A 41 -6.29 -25.30 -7.30
N GLY A 42 -6.76 -24.13 -6.88
CA GLY A 42 -6.27 -23.43 -5.68
C GLY A 42 -5.01 -22.57 -5.87
N TYR A 43 -4.56 -22.34 -7.12
CA TYR A 43 -3.44 -21.44 -7.41
C TYR A 43 -3.77 -19.97 -7.07
N VAL A 44 -2.91 -19.34 -6.26
CA VAL A 44 -2.96 -17.89 -5.98
C VAL A 44 -1.64 -17.27 -6.42
N SER A 45 -1.69 -16.27 -7.30
CA SER A 45 -0.46 -15.60 -7.75
C SER A 45 0.16 -14.80 -6.61
N GLU A 46 1.48 -14.59 -6.64
CA GLU A 46 2.13 -13.77 -5.62
C GLU A 46 1.59 -12.34 -5.62
N THR A 47 1.21 -11.81 -6.79
CA THR A 47 0.58 -10.50 -6.92
C THR A 47 -0.78 -10.44 -6.21
N ASP A 48 -1.60 -11.49 -6.28
CA ASP A 48 -2.88 -11.55 -5.55
C ASP A 48 -2.67 -11.52 -4.04
N LYS A 49 -1.63 -12.20 -3.54
CA LYS A 49 -1.26 -12.15 -2.11
C LYS A 49 -0.83 -10.75 -1.70
N VAL A 50 -0.05 -10.06 -2.53
CA VAL A 50 0.33 -8.66 -2.29
C VAL A 50 -0.92 -7.77 -2.27
N PHE A 51 -1.84 -7.97 -3.21
CA PHE A 51 -3.09 -7.21 -3.29
C PHE A 51 -3.95 -7.38 -2.03
N GLN A 52 -4.07 -8.59 -1.50
CA GLN A 52 -4.82 -8.85 -0.26
C GLN A 52 -4.26 -8.07 0.95
N ARG A 53 -2.94 -7.89 1.02
CA ARG A 53 -2.29 -7.12 2.11
C ARG A 53 -2.53 -5.61 2.02
N LEU A 54 -2.93 -5.10 0.85
CA LEU A 54 -3.23 -3.68 0.71
C LEU A 54 -4.40 -3.23 1.58
N GLY A 55 -5.26 -4.14 2.03
CA GLY A 55 -6.30 -3.84 3.02
C GLY A 55 -5.72 -3.34 4.34
N GLU A 56 -4.69 -4.02 4.85
CA GLU A 56 -4.03 -3.66 6.10
C GLU A 56 -3.26 -2.33 5.96
N ILE A 57 -2.50 -2.18 4.87
CA ILE A 57 -1.79 -0.93 4.54
C ILE A 57 -2.79 0.23 4.43
N GLY A 58 -3.89 0.00 3.70
CA GLY A 58 -4.98 0.95 3.53
C GLY A 58 -5.53 1.46 4.85
N ALA A 59 -5.86 0.55 5.76
CA ALA A 59 -6.39 0.88 7.08
C ALA A 59 -5.39 1.68 7.93
N THR A 60 -4.14 1.23 8.02
CA THR A 60 -3.10 1.92 8.80
C THR A 60 -2.82 3.32 8.25
N GLU A 61 -2.73 3.42 6.93
CA GLU A 61 -2.46 4.70 6.29
C GLU A 61 -3.62 5.68 6.43
N LEU A 62 -4.87 5.22 6.35
CA LEU A 62 -6.05 6.08 6.55
C LEU A 62 -5.99 6.75 7.92
N GLN A 63 -5.60 6.00 8.96
CA GLN A 63 -5.39 6.56 10.31
C GLN A 63 -4.27 7.59 10.32
N ARG A 64 -3.13 7.29 9.67
CA ARG A 64 -1.99 8.22 9.57
C ARG A 64 -2.38 9.52 8.86
N LEU A 65 -3.10 9.43 7.74
CA LEU A 65 -3.58 10.58 6.98
C LEU A 65 -4.54 11.45 7.80
N ASN A 66 -5.46 10.84 8.54
CA ASN A 66 -6.35 11.58 9.44
C ASN A 66 -5.60 12.24 10.59
N LEU A 67 -4.60 11.56 11.17
CA LEU A 67 -3.76 12.13 12.22
C LEU A 67 -2.97 13.35 11.72
N GLU A 68 -2.44 13.29 10.51
CA GLU A 68 -1.73 14.41 9.88
C GLU A 68 -2.66 15.60 9.59
N ASN A 69 -3.90 15.34 9.17
CA ASN A 69 -4.86 16.38 8.81
C ASN A 69 -5.71 16.89 9.98
N ARG A 70 -5.56 16.32 11.19
CA ARG A 70 -6.43 16.60 12.34
C ARG A 70 -6.53 18.09 12.73
N HIS A 71 -5.46 18.84 12.50
CA HIS A 71 -5.39 20.26 12.87
C HIS A 71 -6.07 21.17 11.85
N GLY A 72 -6.26 20.67 10.63
CA GLY A 72 -6.85 21.42 9.52
C GLY A 72 -6.03 22.64 9.09
N GLU A 73 -6.65 23.45 8.25
CA GLU A 73 -6.14 24.73 7.77
C GLU A 73 -7.18 25.82 8.02
N VAL A 74 -6.75 26.99 8.52
CA VAL A 74 -7.64 28.14 8.67
C VAL A 74 -7.65 28.94 7.38
N LYS A 75 -8.83 29.07 6.78
CA LYS A 75 -9.10 29.84 5.58
C LYS A 75 -9.86 31.12 5.91
N PHE A 76 -9.76 32.10 5.01
CA PHE A 76 -10.43 33.39 5.11
C PHE A 76 -11.50 33.49 4.02
N GLU A 77 -12.69 33.93 4.38
CA GLU A 77 -13.82 34.18 3.49
C GLU A 77 -14.25 35.64 3.63
N GLN A 78 -14.26 36.39 2.52
CA GLN A 78 -14.74 37.76 2.52
C GLN A 78 -16.24 37.80 2.20
N LYS A 79 -17.04 38.35 3.11
CA LYS A 79 -18.49 38.59 2.92
C LYS A 79 -18.77 40.09 2.99
N GLY A 80 -18.74 40.73 1.82
CA GLY A 80 -18.95 42.18 1.69
C GLY A 80 -17.84 42.98 2.38
N ALA A 81 -18.21 43.88 3.30
CA ALA A 81 -17.27 44.74 4.03
C ALA A 81 -16.55 44.05 5.20
N ARG A 82 -16.93 42.81 5.55
CA ARG A 82 -16.31 42.05 6.64
C ARG A 82 -15.72 40.74 6.12
N GLY A 83 -14.61 40.34 6.73
CA GLY A 83 -14.00 39.04 6.50
C GLY A 83 -14.18 38.14 7.70
N GLU A 84 -14.34 36.85 7.44
CA GLU A 84 -14.47 35.81 8.45
C GLU A 84 -13.42 34.73 8.22
N TYR A 85 -13.06 34.02 9.28
CA TYR A 85 -12.15 32.89 9.27
C TYR A 85 -12.90 31.61 9.59
N TYR A 86 -12.55 30.51 8.95
CA TYR A 86 -13.06 29.19 9.29
C TYR A 86 -11.93 28.16 9.18
N LYS A 87 -11.97 27.14 10.03
CA LYS A 87 -11.06 25.99 9.92
C LYS A 87 -11.66 24.97 8.97
N GLU A 88 -10.85 24.44 8.08
CA GLU A 88 -11.18 23.35 7.18
C GLU A 88 -10.34 22.12 7.54
N VAL A 89 -10.98 20.96 7.72
CA VAL A 89 -10.33 19.69 8.00
C VAL A 89 -10.71 18.68 6.93
N LYS A 90 -9.70 18.03 6.35
CA LYS A 90 -9.88 16.90 5.44
C LYS A 90 -9.92 15.61 6.26
N VAL A 91 -11.01 14.87 6.14
CA VAL A 91 -11.21 13.59 6.82
C VAL A 91 -11.32 12.48 5.78
N TYR A 92 -10.38 11.55 5.81
CA TYR A 92 -10.41 10.33 5.00
C TYR A 92 -11.34 9.31 5.64
N THR A 93 -12.29 8.81 4.85
CA THR A 93 -13.38 7.95 5.33
C THR A 93 -13.26 6.52 4.84
N GLN A 94 -12.73 6.33 3.63
CA GLN A 94 -12.64 5.02 2.98
C GLN A 94 -11.34 4.90 2.19
N TYR A 95 -10.89 3.66 1.99
CA TYR A 95 -9.75 3.32 1.16
C TYR A 95 -10.12 2.18 0.20
N TYR A 96 -9.51 2.19 -0.97
CA TYR A 96 -9.78 1.27 -2.06
C TYR A 96 -8.44 0.83 -2.67
N PRO A 97 -7.98 -0.40 -2.40
CA PRO A 97 -6.85 -0.97 -3.13
C PRO A 97 -7.17 -1.02 -4.62
N ILE A 98 -6.32 -0.41 -5.45
CA ILE A 98 -6.54 -0.28 -6.89
C ILE A 98 -5.68 -1.27 -7.67
N ASP A 99 -4.38 -1.31 -7.39
CA ASP A 99 -3.47 -2.23 -8.05
C ASP A 99 -2.28 -2.64 -7.18
N ALA A 100 -1.70 -3.79 -7.52
CA ALA A 100 -0.39 -4.24 -7.09
C ALA A 100 0.32 -4.80 -8.32
N LYS A 101 1.53 -4.33 -8.61
CA LYS A 101 2.31 -4.75 -9.78
C LYS A 101 3.75 -5.02 -9.39
N PRO A 102 4.37 -6.09 -9.89
CA PRO A 102 5.81 -6.28 -9.73
C PRO A 102 6.56 -5.18 -10.47
N VAL A 103 7.69 -4.74 -9.91
CA VAL A 103 8.58 -3.78 -10.57
C VAL A 103 9.50 -4.56 -11.50
N SER A 104 9.49 -4.24 -12.79
CA SER A 104 10.24 -4.98 -13.83
C SER A 104 11.76 -4.92 -13.67
N HIS A 105 12.27 -3.91 -12.96
CA HIS A 105 13.69 -3.74 -12.64
C HIS A 105 13.81 -3.39 -11.15
N SER A 106 14.06 -4.38 -10.31
CA SER A 106 14.47 -4.12 -8.93
C SER A 106 15.88 -3.52 -8.95
N GLY A 107 15.99 -2.20 -9.02
CA GLY A 107 17.26 -1.51 -8.79
C GLY A 107 17.76 -1.69 -7.35
N GLU A 108 18.86 -1.04 -6.98
CA GLU A 108 19.49 -1.09 -5.63
C GLU A 108 18.53 -0.77 -4.46
N SER A 109 17.35 -0.20 -4.73
CA SER A 109 16.32 0.15 -3.74
C SER A 109 15.64 -1.03 -3.02
N GLY A 110 15.82 -2.27 -3.48
CA GLY A 110 15.19 -3.46 -2.87
C GLY A 110 13.67 -3.55 -3.04
N GLN A 111 13.06 -2.62 -3.81
CA GLN A 111 11.63 -2.61 -4.11
C GLN A 111 11.29 -3.73 -5.11
N SER A 112 10.26 -4.52 -4.79
CA SER A 112 9.80 -5.63 -5.62
C SER A 112 8.42 -5.40 -6.20
N TYR A 113 7.56 -4.64 -5.49
CA TYR A 113 6.22 -4.32 -5.96
C TYR A 113 5.91 -2.84 -5.79
N THR A 114 5.09 -2.31 -6.70
CA THR A 114 4.40 -1.04 -6.55
C THR A 114 2.93 -1.33 -6.32
N ALA A 115 2.33 -0.69 -5.34
CA ALA A 115 0.90 -0.78 -5.08
C ALA A 115 0.26 0.60 -5.06
N THR A 116 -1.01 0.68 -5.44
CA THR A 116 -1.78 1.92 -5.46
C THR A 116 -3.05 1.75 -4.64
N ILE A 117 -3.30 2.71 -3.75
CA ILE A 117 -4.53 2.77 -2.94
C ILE A 117 -5.16 4.15 -3.14
N GLU A 118 -6.46 4.17 -3.43
CA GLU A 118 -7.26 5.38 -3.49
C GLU A 118 -7.96 5.61 -2.16
N TYR A 119 -7.91 6.84 -1.64
CA TYR A 119 -8.57 7.22 -0.40
C TYR A 119 -9.65 8.25 -0.69
N ALA A 120 -10.88 7.96 -0.28
CA ALA A 120 -11.97 8.92 -0.33
C ALA A 120 -11.92 9.83 0.91
N TYR A 121 -12.18 11.11 0.71
CA TYR A 121 -12.23 12.10 1.78
C TYR A 121 -13.46 12.99 1.66
N SER A 122 -13.86 13.52 2.80
CA SER A 122 -14.85 14.59 2.93
C SER A 122 -14.21 15.76 3.66
N ILE A 123 -14.59 16.96 3.26
CA ILE A 123 -14.13 18.19 3.89
C ILE A 123 -15.17 18.65 4.91
N TYR A 124 -14.70 18.94 6.11
CA TYR A 124 -15.48 19.56 7.17
C TYR A 124 -14.96 20.96 7.44
N ARG A 125 -15.84 21.86 7.85
CA ARG A 125 -15.50 23.22 8.24
C ARG A 125 -16.03 23.56 9.62
N SER A 126 -15.36 24.48 10.31
CA SER A 126 -15.90 25.09 11.52
C SER A 126 -16.93 26.16 11.16
N ALA A 127 -17.68 26.63 12.17
CA ALA A 127 -18.40 27.89 12.06
C ALA A 127 -17.43 29.05 11.75
N SER A 128 -17.91 30.06 11.02
CA SER A 128 -17.19 31.30 10.77
C SER A 128 -16.89 32.05 12.07
N LYS A 129 -15.68 32.63 12.17
CA LYS A 129 -15.19 33.41 13.30
C LYS A 129 -14.59 34.73 12.85
N PRO A 130 -14.65 35.79 13.67
CA PRO A 130 -14.06 37.10 13.34
C PRO A 130 -12.53 37.08 13.33
N THR A 131 -11.90 36.18 14.08
CA THR A 131 -10.43 36.12 14.21
C THR A 131 -9.88 34.76 13.78
N ARG A 132 -8.65 34.75 13.26
CA ARG A 132 -7.93 33.54 12.89
C ARG A 132 -7.69 32.61 14.09
N ALA A 133 -7.42 33.18 15.27
CA ALA A 133 -7.19 32.42 16.50
C ALA A 133 -8.44 31.64 16.93
N GLU A 134 -9.60 32.29 16.94
CA GLU A 134 -10.87 31.62 17.26
C GLU A 134 -11.21 30.52 16.25
N ALA A 135 -10.97 30.74 14.96
CA ALA A 135 -11.14 29.70 13.94
C ALA A 135 -10.18 28.52 14.17
N GLN A 136 -8.92 28.79 14.56
CA GLN A 136 -7.92 27.76 14.84
C GLN A 136 -8.27 26.88 16.06
N GLU A 137 -9.03 27.39 17.03
CA GLU A 137 -9.49 26.60 18.18
C GLU A 137 -10.83 25.88 17.92
N SER A 138 -11.59 26.35 16.92
CA SER A 138 -12.90 25.79 16.60
C SER A 138 -12.80 24.36 16.03
N THR A 139 -13.75 23.51 16.40
CA THR A 139 -13.90 22.18 15.81
C THR A 139 -14.53 22.29 14.42
N ALA A 140 -14.03 21.50 13.46
CA ALA A 140 -14.58 21.42 12.11
C ALA A 140 -15.50 20.19 12.00
N ASP A 141 -16.77 20.39 12.30
CA ASP A 141 -17.82 19.37 12.34
C ASP A 141 -18.96 19.60 11.33
N ILE A 142 -18.97 20.76 10.67
CA ILE A 142 -19.97 21.09 9.64
C ILE A 142 -19.50 20.51 8.30
N PRO A 143 -20.26 19.60 7.66
CA PRO A 143 -19.88 19.09 6.34
C PRO A 143 -19.86 20.24 5.33
N ALA A 144 -18.75 20.39 4.60
CA ALA A 144 -18.62 21.41 3.56
C ALA A 144 -19.30 21.01 2.24
N GLY A 145 -19.77 19.75 2.13
CA GLY A 145 -20.32 19.19 0.90
C GLY A 145 -19.28 18.94 -0.19
N ILE A 146 -17.99 19.06 0.14
CA ILE A 146 -16.88 18.77 -0.77
C ILE A 146 -16.36 17.38 -0.44
N GLU A 147 -16.45 16.50 -1.42
CA GLU A 147 -15.90 15.16 -1.38
C GLU A 147 -14.89 15.00 -2.50
N GLY A 148 -13.91 14.12 -2.28
CA GLY A 148 -12.92 13.84 -3.31
C GLY A 148 -12.20 12.54 -3.04
N ARG A 149 -11.29 12.22 -3.95
CA ARG A 149 -10.44 11.05 -3.84
C ARG A 149 -8.99 11.45 -4.10
N GLU A 150 -8.08 10.83 -3.36
CA GLU A 150 -6.65 10.98 -3.56
C GLU A 150 -6.02 9.61 -3.73
N THR A 151 -5.19 9.47 -4.75
CA THR A 151 -4.49 8.22 -5.03
C THR A 151 -3.07 8.28 -4.49
N TYR A 152 -2.66 7.23 -3.78
CA TYR A 152 -1.32 7.11 -3.21
C TYR A 152 -0.63 5.84 -3.71
N ARG A 153 0.66 5.98 -3.99
CA ARG A 153 1.55 4.90 -4.41
C ARG A 153 2.41 4.43 -3.23
N TYR A 154 2.52 3.13 -3.08
CA TYR A 154 3.32 2.45 -2.08
C TYR A 154 4.41 1.62 -2.75
N SER A 155 5.61 1.72 -2.21
CA SER A 155 6.71 0.86 -2.59
C SER A 155 6.77 -0.30 -1.60
N LEU A 156 6.73 -1.53 -2.10
CA LEU A 156 6.75 -2.73 -1.28
C LEU A 156 8.01 -3.54 -1.57
N GLY A 157 8.55 -4.13 -0.52
CA GLY A 157 9.70 -5.02 -0.59
C GLY A 157 9.35 -6.40 -1.15
N PRO A 158 10.29 -7.35 -1.07
CA PRO A 158 10.09 -8.73 -1.48
C PRO A 158 8.83 -9.34 -0.84
N ALA A 159 8.09 -10.14 -1.61
CA ALA A 159 6.82 -10.73 -1.20
C ALA A 159 5.72 -9.71 -0.77
N GLY A 160 5.83 -8.44 -1.18
CA GLY A 160 4.83 -7.40 -0.86
C GLY A 160 4.85 -6.94 0.58
N VAL A 161 6.00 -6.99 1.25
CA VAL A 161 6.17 -6.47 2.62
C VAL A 161 6.21 -4.95 2.56
N TRP A 162 5.32 -4.30 3.33
CA TRP A 162 5.35 -2.86 3.52
C TRP A 162 6.32 -2.49 4.65
N ASN A 163 7.13 -1.47 4.41
CA ASN A 163 8.11 -0.93 5.36
C ASN A 163 7.52 0.14 6.30
N GLY A 164 6.22 0.47 6.16
CA GLY A 164 5.57 1.54 6.93
C GLY A 164 5.82 2.94 6.39
N GLU A 165 6.51 3.08 5.25
CA GLU A 165 6.72 4.40 4.63
C GLU A 165 5.40 4.97 4.10
N LYS A 166 5.30 6.30 4.23
CA LYS A 166 4.19 7.09 3.73
C LYS A 166 4.03 6.93 2.23
N GLY A 167 2.79 6.72 1.80
CA GLY A 167 2.44 6.70 0.38
C GLY A 167 2.79 8.01 -0.32
N GLN A 168 3.22 7.90 -1.58
CA GLN A 168 3.47 9.03 -2.45
C GLN A 168 2.18 9.41 -3.17
N LYS A 169 1.67 10.62 -2.93
CA LYS A 169 0.47 11.11 -3.61
C LYS A 169 0.72 11.18 -5.12
N ILE A 170 -0.09 10.45 -5.88
CA ILE A 170 -0.13 10.53 -7.33
C ILE A 170 -1.01 11.71 -7.70
N LYS A 171 -0.55 12.57 -8.62
CA LYS A 171 -1.40 13.61 -9.18
C LYS A 171 -2.47 12.93 -10.04
N SER A 172 -3.74 13.11 -9.68
CA SER A 172 -4.85 12.83 -10.59
C SER A 172 -4.72 13.77 -11.78
N ASN A 173 -4.63 13.20 -12.99
CA ASN A 173 -4.53 13.94 -14.24
C ASN A 173 -5.91 14.38 -14.72
#